data_AF-A0A397UYM3-F1
#
_entry.id   AF-A0A397UYM3-F1
#
_cell.length_a   1.000
_cell.length_b   1.000
_cell.length_c   1.000
_cell.angle_alpha   90.00
_cell.angle_beta   90.00
_cell.angle_gamma   90.00
#
_symmetry.space_group_name_H-M   'P 1'
#
loop_
_entity.id
_entity.type
_entity.pdbx_description
1 polymer ?
#
loop_
_entity_poly.entity_id
_entity_poly.type
_entity_poly.pdbx_seq_one_letter_code
_entity_poly.pdbx_strand_id
1 'polypeptide(L)'
;MEWKDKLTILLHIIFDLQTIHSQNFIHRDLHSGNILQNSLTDANIADLGLLKSVDTPEYSGIYGVLPYIAPEVLIGKPYTSASDIYSFGMIMWEISSGKPSYYDRKHDGILAKEICDGLRPTFANGIPQIYVEFANHCMSANASERPSASELQEYLDSWAKKAFYIKIFKDADININKYESESSNNCVNTMISSKSIARRLIGSEHKNLKNFSEDELNQFCILDNLM
;
A
#
# COMPACT_ATOMS: atom_id res chain seq x y z
N MET A 1 -2.56 -11.54 15.01
CA MET A 1 -2.76 -12.25 13.73
C MET A 1 -1.45 -12.92 13.38
N GLU A 2 -1.47 -14.23 13.13
CA GLU A 2 -0.26 -14.99 12.77
C GLU A 2 0.16 -14.69 11.33
N TRP A 3 1.44 -14.94 10.99
CA TRP A 3 1.94 -14.72 9.63
C TRP A 3 1.20 -15.54 8.58
N LYS A 4 0.72 -16.74 8.93
CA LYS A 4 -0.08 -17.56 8.03
C LYS A 4 -1.33 -16.81 7.54
N ASP A 5 -2.02 -16.12 8.44
CA ASP A 5 -3.23 -15.35 8.10
C ASP A 5 -2.86 -14.12 7.27
N LYS A 6 -1.79 -13.40 7.66
CA LYS A 6 -1.27 -12.24 6.91
C LYS A 6 -0.95 -12.61 5.45
N LEU A 7 -0.26 -13.74 5.24
CA LEU A 7 0.06 -14.23 3.90
C LEU A 7 -1.19 -14.68 3.12
N THR A 8 -2.18 -15.25 3.80
CA THR A 8 -3.47 -15.64 3.18
C THR A 8 -4.21 -14.41 2.66
N ILE A 9 -4.27 -13.33 3.45
CA ILE A 9 -4.88 -12.06 3.02
C ILE A 9 -4.14 -11.50 1.79
N LEU A 10 -2.81 -11.46 1.82
CA LEU A 10 -2.00 -10.97 0.70
C LEU A 10 -2.19 -11.80 -0.58
N LEU A 11 -2.33 -13.12 -0.45
CA LEU A 11 -2.61 -14.01 -1.58
C LEU A 11 -3.95 -13.70 -2.25
N HIS A 12 -5.00 -13.37 -1.50
CA HIS A 12 -6.27 -12.98 -2.11
C HIS A 12 -6.20 -11.60 -2.77
N ILE A 13 -5.59 -10.63 -2.09
CA ILE A 13 -5.43 -9.28 -2.65
C ILE A 13 -4.63 -9.33 -3.96
N ILE A 14 -3.52 -10.09 -3.99
CA ILE A 14 -2.69 -10.14 -5.19
C ILE A 14 -3.36 -10.94 -6.32
N PHE A 15 -4.16 -11.97 -6.00
CA PHE A 15 -4.94 -12.70 -6.98
C PHE A 15 -5.98 -11.80 -7.67
N ASP A 16 -6.70 -10.99 -6.89
CA ASP A 16 -7.65 -10.01 -7.43
C ASP A 16 -6.92 -8.96 -8.28
N LEU A 17 -5.77 -8.45 -7.81
CA LEU A 17 -4.99 -7.47 -8.56
C LEU A 17 -4.44 -8.04 -9.86
N GLN A 18 -3.95 -9.28 -9.84
CA GLN A 18 -3.52 -10.02 -11.03
C GLN A 18 -4.67 -10.18 -12.02
N THR A 19 -5.89 -10.47 -11.52
CA THR A 19 -7.08 -10.57 -12.36
C THR A 19 -7.38 -9.23 -13.04
N ILE A 20 -7.39 -8.12 -12.29
CA ILE A 20 -7.59 -6.76 -12.83
C ILE A 20 -6.54 -6.45 -13.91
N HIS A 21 -5.26 -6.66 -13.60
CA HIS A 21 -4.15 -6.38 -14.53
C HIS A 21 -4.20 -7.27 -15.77
N SER A 22 -4.61 -8.54 -15.65
CA SER A 22 -4.76 -9.46 -16.78
C SER A 22 -5.83 -9.02 -17.79
N GLN A 23 -6.81 -8.25 -17.32
CA GLN A 23 -7.86 -7.66 -18.16
C GLN A 23 -7.45 -6.28 -18.71
N ASN A 24 -6.17 -5.90 -18.58
CA ASN A 24 -5.64 -4.62 -19.03
C ASN A 24 -6.26 -3.39 -18.33
N PHE A 25 -6.62 -3.55 -17.05
CA PHE A 25 -7.11 -2.48 -16.18
C PHE A 25 -6.11 -2.12 -15.08
N ILE A 26 -6.21 -0.89 -14.57
CA ILE A 26 -5.47 -0.35 -13.44
C ILE A 26 -6.46 0.12 -12.38
N HIS A 27 -6.19 -0.17 -11.10
CA HIS A 27 -7.08 0.17 -9.98
C HIS A 27 -7.06 1.65 -9.61
N ARG A 28 -5.86 2.24 -9.48
CA ARG A 28 -5.62 3.68 -9.22
C ARG A 28 -6.00 4.20 -7.84
N ASP A 29 -6.64 3.37 -7.02
CA ASP A 29 -7.08 3.69 -5.66
C ASP A 29 -7.01 2.47 -4.74
N LEU A 30 -5.96 1.66 -4.93
CA LEU A 30 -5.75 0.48 -4.09
C LEU A 30 -5.21 0.93 -2.73
N HIS A 31 -5.95 0.64 -1.67
CA HIS A 31 -5.52 0.87 -0.29
C HIS A 31 -6.27 -0.07 0.66
N SER A 32 -5.84 -0.16 1.92
CA SER A 32 -6.45 -1.08 2.89
C SER A 32 -7.96 -0.85 3.10
N GLY A 33 -8.41 0.42 3.07
CA GLY A 33 -9.85 0.76 3.10
C GLY A 33 -10.69 0.23 1.92
N ASN A 34 -10.06 -0.15 0.80
CA ASN A 34 -10.71 -0.78 -0.36
C ASN A 34 -10.51 -2.30 -0.39
N ILE A 35 -10.05 -2.89 0.72
CA ILE A 35 -10.01 -4.35 0.89
C ILE A 35 -11.20 -4.76 1.76
N LEU A 36 -12.15 -5.49 1.19
CA LEU A 36 -13.26 -6.08 1.92
C LEU A 36 -12.83 -7.41 2.51
N GLN A 37 -12.79 -7.49 3.84
CA GLN A 37 -12.43 -8.70 4.55
C GLN A 37 -13.66 -9.28 5.26
N ASN A 38 -14.15 -10.42 4.78
CA ASN A 38 -15.26 -11.14 5.43
C ASN A 38 -14.75 -12.11 6.50
N SER A 39 -13.54 -12.65 6.31
CA SER A 39 -12.90 -13.58 7.25
C SER A 39 -11.37 -13.58 7.09
N LEU A 40 -10.66 -14.35 7.91
CA LEU A 40 -9.21 -14.55 7.74
C LEU A 40 -8.85 -15.30 6.44
N THR A 41 -9.83 -15.89 5.77
CA THR A 41 -9.68 -16.63 4.52
C THR A 41 -10.41 -15.98 3.35
N ASP A 42 -10.89 -14.74 3.50
CA ASP A 42 -11.67 -14.07 2.46
C ASP A 42 -11.41 -12.56 2.51
N ALA A 43 -10.63 -12.08 1.56
CA ALA A 43 -10.28 -10.68 1.39
C ALA A 43 -10.32 -10.33 -0.10
N ASN A 44 -11.10 -9.33 -0.50
CA ASN A 44 -11.22 -8.94 -1.89
C ASN A 44 -10.96 -7.46 -2.10
N ILE A 45 -10.41 -7.13 -3.28
CA ILE A 45 -10.32 -5.74 -3.72
C ILE A 45 -11.73 -5.26 -4.11
N ALA A 46 -12.10 -4.11 -3.59
CA ALA A 46 -13.37 -3.43 -3.87
C ALA A 46 -13.13 -2.02 -4.43
N ASP A 47 -14.25 -1.31 -4.68
CA ASP A 47 -14.29 0.01 -5.30
C ASP A 47 -13.57 0.09 -6.65
N LEU A 48 -14.19 -0.57 -7.63
CA LEU A 48 -13.76 -0.55 -9.02
C LEU A 48 -14.18 0.74 -9.77
N GLY A 49 -14.69 1.75 -9.06
CA GLY A 49 -15.24 2.97 -9.66
C GLY A 49 -14.20 3.81 -10.41
N LEU A 50 -12.92 3.62 -10.11
CA LEU A 50 -11.80 4.31 -10.74
C LEU A 50 -11.01 3.44 -11.73
N LEU A 51 -11.44 2.19 -11.97
CA LEU A 51 -10.80 1.31 -12.95
C LEU A 51 -10.66 2.02 -14.30
N LYS A 52 -9.45 1.96 -14.86
CA LYS A 52 -9.16 2.53 -16.17
C LYS A 52 -8.40 1.52 -17.01
N SER A 53 -8.81 1.39 -18.27
CA SER A 53 -8.08 0.58 -19.24
C SER A 53 -6.76 1.25 -19.57
N VAL A 54 -5.69 0.46 -19.63
CA VAL A 54 -4.35 0.89 -20.03
C VAL A 54 -4.36 1.51 -21.44
N ASP A 55 -5.25 1.05 -22.32
CA ASP A 55 -5.40 1.52 -23.70
C ASP A 55 -6.00 2.93 -23.80
N THR A 56 -6.49 3.48 -22.68
CA THR A 56 -7.01 4.84 -22.58
C THR A 56 -6.17 5.68 -21.60
N PRO A 57 -4.91 6.01 -21.95
CA PRO A 57 -3.95 6.66 -21.05
C PRO A 57 -4.23 8.16 -20.89
N GLU A 58 -5.47 8.52 -20.63
CA GLU A 58 -5.87 9.89 -20.39
C GLU A 58 -5.56 10.27 -18.94
N TYR A 59 -4.72 11.29 -18.78
CA TYR A 59 -4.49 11.90 -17.49
C TYR A 59 -5.78 12.55 -17.00
N SER A 60 -6.35 12.03 -15.92
CA SER A 60 -7.60 12.52 -15.31
C SER A 60 -7.37 13.17 -13.94
N GLY A 61 -6.10 13.42 -13.58
CA GLY A 61 -5.72 13.91 -12.25
C GLY A 61 -5.23 12.79 -11.33
N ILE A 62 -4.90 13.17 -10.10
CA ILE A 62 -4.40 12.29 -9.05
C ILE A 62 -5.57 11.88 -8.15
N TYR A 63 -5.69 10.57 -7.95
CA TYR A 63 -6.72 9.90 -7.16
C TYR A 63 -6.08 9.03 -6.07
N GLY A 64 -6.84 8.87 -5.00
CA GLY A 64 -6.59 7.92 -3.94
C GLY A 64 -5.93 8.47 -2.68
N VAL A 65 -5.50 7.55 -1.83
CA VAL A 65 -5.07 7.85 -0.46
C VAL A 65 -3.55 8.06 -0.41
N LEU A 66 -3.11 9.27 -0.02
CA LEU A 66 -1.76 9.78 -0.28
C LEU A 66 -0.60 8.79 -0.03
N PRO A 67 -0.49 8.08 1.11
CA PRO A 67 0.59 7.10 1.34
C PRO A 67 0.67 5.99 0.29
N TYR A 68 -0.46 5.62 -0.31
CA TYR A 68 -0.60 4.54 -1.29
C TYR A 68 -0.34 4.99 -2.73
N ILE A 69 -0.24 6.31 -2.98
CA ILE A 69 -0.02 6.84 -4.32
C ILE A 69 1.47 6.74 -4.67
N ALA A 70 1.76 6.11 -5.80
CA ALA A 70 3.13 5.93 -6.27
C ALA A 70 3.82 7.28 -6.58
N PRO A 71 5.14 7.40 -6.33
CA PRO A 71 5.86 8.67 -6.49
C PRO A 71 5.80 9.24 -7.91
N GLU A 72 5.77 8.38 -8.93
CA GLU A 72 5.64 8.83 -10.32
C GLU A 72 4.27 9.46 -10.61
N VAL A 73 3.21 8.96 -9.96
CA VAL A 73 1.86 9.49 -10.09
C VAL A 73 1.76 10.84 -9.38
N LEU A 74 2.37 10.96 -8.19
CA LEU A 74 2.45 12.22 -7.45
C LEU A 74 3.10 13.32 -8.31
N ILE A 75 4.17 13.02 -9.05
CA ILE A 75 4.79 14.02 -9.95
C ILE A 75 4.06 14.22 -11.29
N GLY A 76 2.84 13.68 -11.43
CA GLY A 76 1.96 13.90 -12.57
C GLY A 76 2.14 12.94 -13.75
N LYS A 77 2.85 11.81 -13.57
CA LYS A 77 2.85 10.76 -14.60
C LYS A 77 1.55 9.95 -14.55
N PRO A 78 1.13 9.33 -15.65
CA PRO A 78 -0.05 8.47 -15.67
C PRO A 78 0.08 7.28 -14.70
N TYR A 79 -1.07 6.81 -14.22
CA TYR A 79 -1.16 5.54 -13.52
C TYR A 79 -0.76 4.39 -14.44
N THR A 80 -0.18 3.34 -13.84
CA THR A 80 0.20 2.10 -14.51
C THR A 80 -0.11 0.92 -13.60
N SER A 81 -0.05 -0.31 -14.11
CA SER A 81 -0.13 -1.49 -13.25
C SER A 81 0.94 -1.44 -12.13
N ALA A 82 2.14 -0.92 -12.44
CA ALA A 82 3.21 -0.73 -11.46
C ALA A 82 2.86 0.29 -10.36
N SER A 83 1.97 1.25 -10.59
CA SER A 83 1.50 2.15 -9.52
C SER A 83 0.58 1.43 -8.54
N ASP A 84 -0.24 0.48 -8.98
CA ASP A 84 -1.01 -0.37 -8.04
C ASP A 84 -0.09 -1.29 -7.23
N ILE A 85 1.01 -1.76 -7.83
CA ILE A 85 2.01 -2.57 -7.12
C ILE A 85 2.68 -1.78 -5.99
N TYR A 86 2.95 -0.49 -6.20
CA TYR A 86 3.41 0.39 -5.13
C TYR A 86 2.40 0.41 -3.97
N SER A 87 1.12 0.60 -4.29
CA SER A 87 0.05 0.58 -3.30
C SER A 87 -0.03 -0.75 -2.55
N PHE A 88 0.15 -1.88 -3.24
CA PHE A 88 0.25 -3.20 -2.63
C PHE A 88 1.42 -3.30 -1.63
N GLY A 89 2.58 -2.70 -1.95
CA GLY A 89 3.71 -2.60 -1.01
C GLY A 89 3.37 -1.83 0.28
N MET A 90 2.56 -0.78 0.18
CA MET A 90 2.05 -0.04 1.35
C MET A 90 1.05 -0.87 2.16
N ILE A 91 0.18 -1.66 1.50
CA ILE A 91 -0.71 -2.62 2.17
C ILE A 91 0.10 -3.68 2.92
N MET A 92 1.18 -4.19 2.31
CA MET A 92 2.09 -5.12 2.99
C MET A 92 2.68 -4.50 4.27
N TRP A 93 3.15 -3.26 4.18
CA TRP A 93 3.65 -2.57 5.37
C TRP A 93 2.57 -2.49 6.46
N GLU A 94 1.35 -2.09 6.11
CA GLU A 94 0.22 -1.97 7.05
C GLU A 94 -0.17 -3.31 7.69
N ILE A 95 -0.21 -4.40 6.92
CA ILE A 95 -0.47 -5.76 7.44
C ILE A 95 0.63 -6.19 8.42
N SER A 96 1.88 -5.82 8.15
CA SER A 96 3.00 -6.17 9.02
C SER A 96 2.98 -5.39 10.33
N SER A 97 2.65 -4.10 10.28
CA SER A 97 2.70 -3.18 11.42
C SER A 97 1.42 -3.17 12.26
N GLY A 98 0.29 -3.53 11.65
CA GLY A 98 -1.04 -3.37 12.24
C GLY A 98 -1.47 -1.91 12.41
N LYS A 99 -0.79 -0.97 11.74
CA LYS A 99 -0.99 0.47 11.88
C LYS A 99 -1.23 1.14 10.53
N PRO A 100 -2.06 2.20 10.47
CA PRO A 100 -2.20 3.00 9.26
C PRO A 100 -0.86 3.58 8.79
N SER A 101 -0.66 3.64 7.47
CA SER A 101 0.55 4.24 6.88
C SER A 101 0.73 5.70 7.28
N TYR A 102 1.92 6.04 7.80
CA TYR A 102 2.27 7.37 8.31
C TYR A 102 1.25 7.92 9.34
N TYR A 103 0.77 7.07 10.26
CA TYR A 103 -0.24 7.40 11.27
C TYR A 103 0.13 8.55 12.22
N ASP A 104 1.41 8.88 12.31
CA ASP A 104 1.98 9.85 13.25
C ASP A 104 2.13 11.27 12.67
N ARG A 105 1.64 11.49 11.45
CA ARG A 105 1.77 12.77 10.75
C ARG A 105 0.62 13.05 9.80
N LYS A 106 0.54 14.30 9.35
CA LYS A 106 -0.46 14.72 8.37
C LYS A 106 -0.16 14.14 6.98
N HIS A 107 -1.22 13.83 6.24
CA HIS A 107 -1.15 13.39 4.85
C HIS A 107 -1.28 14.61 3.93
N ASP A 108 -0.22 15.41 3.89
CA ASP A 108 -0.18 16.70 3.21
C ASP A 108 0.88 16.75 2.08
N GLY A 109 1.01 17.91 1.43
CA GLY A 109 1.98 18.12 0.36
C GLY A 109 3.44 17.92 0.80
N ILE A 110 3.74 18.07 2.09
CA ILE A 110 5.08 17.78 2.64
C ILE A 110 5.33 16.28 2.60
N LEU A 111 4.39 15.46 3.09
CA LEU A 111 4.48 14.01 2.98
C LEU A 111 4.59 13.55 1.51
N ALA A 112 3.79 14.15 0.61
CA ALA A 112 3.84 13.84 -0.82
C ALA A 112 5.25 14.08 -1.41
N LYS A 113 5.86 15.22 -1.07
CA LYS A 113 7.22 15.57 -1.50
C LYS A 113 8.25 14.58 -0.95
N GLU A 114 8.18 14.25 0.34
CA GLU A 114 9.12 13.31 0.96
C GLU A 114 9.03 11.91 0.35
N ILE A 115 7.82 11.43 0.02
CA ILE A 115 7.63 10.16 -0.70
C ILE A 115 8.33 10.19 -2.08
N CYS A 116 8.21 11.32 -2.80
CA CYS A 116 8.91 11.54 -4.07
C CYS A 116 10.43 11.59 -3.91
N ASP A 117 10.92 12.08 -2.76
CA ASP A 117 12.34 12.13 -2.40
C ASP A 117 12.87 10.79 -1.83
N GLY A 118 12.01 9.76 -1.75
CA GLY A 118 12.40 8.40 -1.38
C GLY A 118 12.01 7.97 0.03
N LEU A 119 11.21 8.75 0.76
CA LEU A 119 10.66 8.33 2.04
C LEU A 119 9.85 7.05 1.88
N ARG A 120 10.17 6.05 2.69
CA ARG A 120 9.43 4.79 2.81
C ARG A 120 9.22 4.46 4.27
N PRO A 121 8.14 3.74 4.61
CA PRO A 121 7.86 3.41 5.98
C PRO A 121 8.85 2.34 6.49
N THR A 122 9.31 2.49 7.73
CA THR A 122 10.26 1.56 8.35
C THR A 122 9.54 0.34 8.94
N PHE A 123 10.11 -0.85 8.77
CA PHE A 123 9.58 -2.07 9.37
C PHE A 123 10.11 -2.27 10.80
N ALA A 124 9.29 -2.84 11.67
CA ALA A 124 9.69 -3.16 13.03
C ALA A 124 10.70 -4.33 13.05
N ASN A 125 11.47 -4.43 14.13
CA ASN A 125 12.32 -5.59 14.38
C ASN A 125 11.45 -6.86 14.49
N GLY A 126 11.96 -7.98 13.98
CA GLY A 126 11.27 -9.27 14.02
C GLY A 126 10.33 -9.55 12.85
N ILE A 127 10.10 -8.59 11.96
CA ILE A 127 9.48 -8.87 10.66
C ILE A 127 10.47 -9.69 9.82
N PRO A 128 10.03 -10.80 9.16
CA PRO A 128 10.89 -11.60 8.30
C PRO A 128 11.57 -10.74 7.23
N GLN A 129 12.89 -10.85 7.13
CA GLN A 129 13.68 -10.05 6.17
C GLN A 129 13.20 -10.22 4.73
N ILE A 130 12.82 -11.44 4.36
CA ILE A 130 12.27 -11.75 3.03
C ILE A 130 10.98 -10.97 2.75
N TYR A 131 10.16 -10.69 3.77
CA TYR A 131 8.96 -9.88 3.65
C TYR A 131 9.28 -8.40 3.45
N VAL A 132 10.25 -7.89 4.23
CA VAL A 132 10.72 -6.50 4.15
C VAL A 132 11.28 -6.19 2.77
N GLU A 133 12.17 -7.07 2.26
CA GLU A 133 12.77 -6.92 0.93
C GLU A 133 11.71 -6.91 -0.16
N PHE A 134 10.74 -7.83 -0.07
CA PHE A 134 9.65 -7.94 -1.02
C PHE A 134 8.75 -6.71 -1.03
N ALA A 135 8.34 -6.20 0.14
CA ALA A 135 7.55 -4.97 0.24
C ALA A 135 8.32 -3.75 -0.28
N ASN A 136 9.61 -3.64 0.03
CA ASN A 136 10.46 -2.56 -0.48
C ASN A 136 10.63 -2.62 -2.00
N HIS A 137 10.70 -3.82 -2.57
CA HIS A 137 10.76 -4.03 -4.02
C HIS A 137 9.47 -3.52 -4.70
N CYS A 138 8.29 -3.83 -4.12
CA CYS A 138 7.01 -3.24 -4.55
C CYS A 138 7.01 -1.70 -4.46
N MET A 139 7.64 -1.14 -3.42
CA MET A 139 7.70 0.31 -3.19
C MET A 139 8.88 1.02 -3.90
N SER A 140 9.57 0.38 -4.85
CA SER A 140 10.71 1.02 -5.55
C SER A 140 10.29 2.36 -6.16
N ALA A 141 11.17 3.36 -6.08
CA ALA A 141 10.94 4.66 -6.70
C ALA A 141 10.88 4.54 -8.24
N ASN A 142 11.61 3.57 -8.80
CA ASN A 142 11.54 3.26 -10.21
C ASN A 142 10.42 2.25 -10.48
N ALA A 143 9.39 2.67 -11.21
CA ALA A 143 8.24 1.82 -11.53
C ALA A 143 8.62 0.54 -12.31
N SER A 144 9.69 0.57 -13.12
CA SER A 144 10.11 -0.61 -13.89
C SER A 144 10.84 -1.67 -13.06
N GLU A 145 11.27 -1.33 -11.84
CA GLU A 145 11.89 -2.29 -10.91
C GLU A 145 10.85 -3.00 -10.06
N ARG A 146 9.58 -2.57 -10.13
CA ARG A 146 8.51 -3.21 -9.38
C ARG A 146 8.11 -4.50 -10.07
N PRO A 147 7.82 -5.57 -9.31
CA PRO A 147 7.37 -6.83 -9.88
C PRO A 147 5.94 -6.69 -10.40
N SER A 148 5.57 -7.53 -11.35
CA SER A 148 4.17 -7.69 -11.77
C SER A 148 3.34 -8.40 -10.70
N ALA A 149 2.02 -8.24 -10.77
CA ALA A 149 1.12 -8.99 -9.87
C ALA A 149 1.27 -10.51 -10.02
N SER A 150 1.60 -10.99 -11.23
CA SER A 150 1.87 -12.41 -11.49
C SER A 150 3.12 -12.91 -10.77
N GLU A 151 4.22 -12.16 -10.85
CA GLU A 151 5.45 -12.51 -10.12
C GLU A 151 5.20 -12.50 -8.61
N LEU A 152 4.47 -11.51 -8.12
CA LEU A 152 4.12 -11.42 -6.70
C LEU A 152 3.30 -12.62 -6.21
N GLN A 153 2.32 -13.06 -7.01
CA GLN A 153 1.53 -14.27 -6.74
C GLN A 153 2.43 -15.50 -6.61
N GLU A 154 3.39 -15.69 -7.51
CA GLU A 154 4.33 -16.82 -7.46
C GLU A 154 5.20 -16.84 -6.19
N TYR A 155 5.71 -15.67 -5.78
CA TYR A 155 6.47 -15.54 -4.54
C TYR A 155 5.63 -15.89 -3.31
N LEU A 156 4.42 -15.33 -3.20
CA LEU A 156 3.52 -15.57 -2.07
C LEU A 156 3.04 -17.03 -2.01
N ASP A 157 2.76 -17.65 -3.16
CA ASP A 157 2.44 -19.08 -3.25
C ASP A 157 3.59 -19.94 -2.77
N SER A 158 4.81 -19.59 -3.17
CA SER A 158 6.02 -20.26 -2.71
C SER A 158 6.16 -20.16 -1.19
N TRP A 159 5.89 -18.97 -0.61
CA TRP A 159 5.96 -18.77 0.84
C TRP A 159 4.92 -19.58 1.61
N ALA A 160 3.70 -19.68 1.08
CA ALA A 160 2.61 -20.40 1.71
C ALA A 160 2.75 -21.94 1.62
N LYS A 161 3.47 -22.47 0.61
CA LYS A 161 3.52 -23.92 0.33
C LYS A 161 4.84 -24.59 0.70
N LYS A 162 5.98 -23.89 0.61
CA LYS A 162 7.30 -24.52 0.83
C LYS A 162 7.69 -24.49 2.31
N ALA A 163 8.06 -25.65 2.85
CA ALA A 163 8.41 -25.83 4.26
C ALA A 163 9.47 -24.85 4.78
N PHE A 164 10.45 -24.49 3.93
CA PHE A 164 11.49 -23.52 4.25
C PHE A 164 10.91 -22.14 4.64
N TYR A 165 10.02 -21.59 3.80
CA TYR A 165 9.41 -20.29 4.04
C TYR A 165 8.40 -20.34 5.18
N ILE A 166 7.57 -21.39 5.22
CA ILE A 166 6.61 -21.60 6.33
C ILE A 166 7.35 -21.55 7.68
N LYS A 167 8.54 -22.15 7.77
CA LYS A 167 9.35 -22.11 8.99
C LYS A 167 9.78 -20.69 9.34
N ILE A 168 10.29 -19.90 8.37
CA ILE A 168 10.70 -18.50 8.59
C ILE A 168 9.56 -17.69 9.23
N PHE A 169 8.35 -17.80 8.67
CA PHE A 169 7.19 -17.04 9.14
C PHE A 169 6.70 -17.51 10.51
N LYS A 170 6.70 -18.82 10.79
CA LYS A 170 6.38 -19.36 12.11
C LYS A 170 7.38 -18.94 13.19
N ASP A 171 8.68 -18.95 12.86
CA ASP A 171 9.72 -18.51 13.79
C ASP A 171 9.56 -17.02 14.12
N ALA A 172 9.10 -16.21 13.16
CA ALA A 172 8.78 -14.80 13.40
C ALA A 172 7.56 -14.60 14.32
N ASP A 173 6.50 -15.42 14.19
CA ASP A 173 5.36 -15.38 15.12
C ASP A 173 5.80 -15.64 16.57
N ILE A 174 6.70 -16.62 16.78
CA ILE A 174 7.24 -16.95 18.11
C ILE A 174 8.05 -15.77 18.69
N ASN A 175 8.90 -15.16 17.86
CA ASN A 175 9.76 -14.07 18.31
C ASN A 175 8.96 -12.82 18.70
N ILE A 176 7.91 -12.47 17.95
CA ILE A 176 7.04 -11.33 18.26
C ILE A 176 6.34 -11.54 19.61
N ASN A 177 5.77 -12.73 19.84
CA ASN A 177 5.11 -13.06 21.11
C ASN A 177 6.05 -12.93 22.31
N LYS A 178 7.34 -13.25 22.13
CA LYS A 178 8.36 -13.09 23.18
C LYS A 178 8.56 -11.62 23.55
N TYR A 179 8.74 -10.73 22.56
CA TYR A 179 8.88 -9.30 22.80
C TYR A 179 7.63 -8.66 23.42
N GLU A 180 6.43 -9.07 23.01
CA GLU A 180 5.19 -8.60 23.61
C GLU A 180 5.01 -9.06 25.06
N SER A 181 5.43 -10.30 25.37
CA SER A 181 5.41 -10.81 26.74
C SER A 181 6.38 -10.08 27.68
N GLU A 182 7.53 -9.64 27.15
CA GLU A 182 8.55 -8.89 27.90
C GLU A 182 8.22 -7.39 28.03
N SER A 183 7.34 -6.84 27.18
CA SER A 183 6.99 -5.41 27.12
C SER A 183 5.59 -5.09 27.64
N SER A 184 4.97 -5.98 28.41
CA SER A 184 3.57 -5.90 28.83
C SER A 184 3.28 -4.70 29.77
N ASN A 185 2.98 -3.55 29.17
CA ASN A 185 1.92 -2.61 29.57
C ASN A 185 1.58 -1.64 28.40
N ASN A 186 0.34 -1.75 27.88
CA ASN A 186 -0.33 -1.00 26.80
C ASN A 186 0.11 -1.36 25.35
N CYS A 187 -0.76 -1.64 24.37
CA CYS A 187 -2.16 -1.26 24.15
C CYS A 187 -2.88 -2.31 23.27
N VAL A 188 -4.21 -2.25 23.33
CA VAL A 188 -5.23 -3.15 22.77
C VAL A 188 -5.15 -3.30 21.25
N ASN A 189 -5.23 -4.55 20.80
CA ASN A 189 -5.51 -4.95 19.43
C ASN A 189 -6.89 -4.44 18.99
N THR A 190 -6.90 -3.43 18.13
CA THR A 190 -8.04 -3.14 17.29
C THR A 190 -7.50 -2.75 15.91
N MET A 191 -7.68 -3.62 14.91
CA MET A 191 -7.71 -3.19 13.53
C MET A 191 -8.88 -2.22 13.41
N ILE A 192 -8.63 -0.94 13.65
CA ILE A 192 -9.60 0.10 13.35
C ILE A 192 -9.63 0.18 11.83
N SER A 193 -10.74 -0.29 11.27
CA SER A 193 -11.23 0.10 9.95
C SER A 193 -11.08 1.61 9.84
N SER A 194 -9.96 2.03 9.27
CA SER A 194 -9.78 3.41 8.89
C SER A 194 -10.63 3.54 7.64
N LYS A 195 -11.81 4.16 7.76
CA LYS A 195 -12.49 4.76 6.61
C LYS A 195 -11.53 5.81 6.05
N SER A 196 -10.57 5.38 5.25
CA SER A 196 -9.78 6.27 4.41
C SER A 196 -10.75 6.75 3.34
N ILE A 197 -11.32 7.93 3.57
CA ILE A 197 -12.16 8.59 2.59
C ILE A 197 -11.27 8.83 1.37
N ALA A 198 -11.49 8.10 0.29
CA ALA A 198 -10.94 8.43 -1.02
C ALA A 198 -11.34 9.89 -1.32
N ARG A 199 -10.36 10.79 -1.30
CA ARG A 199 -10.59 12.21 -1.61
C ARG A 199 -9.90 12.53 -2.93
N ARG A 200 -10.65 13.23 -3.79
CA ARG A 200 -10.13 13.94 -4.95
C ARG A 200 -9.14 14.98 -4.43
N LEU A 201 -7.84 14.83 -4.73
CA LEU A 201 -6.89 15.94 -4.61
C LEU A 201 -7.27 16.95 -5.70
N ILE A 202 -8.16 17.89 -5.37
CA ILE A 202 -8.52 18.98 -6.28
C ILE A 202 -7.41 20.02 -6.23
N GLY A 203 -6.71 20.14 -7.34
CA GLY A 203 -5.71 21.16 -7.60
C GLY A 203 -4.75 20.58 -8.61
N SER A 204 -4.94 20.68 -9.90
CA SER A 204 -4.57 21.88 -10.63
C SER A 204 -4.46 21.42 -12.08
N GLU A 205 -4.90 22.25 -12.99
CA GLU A 205 -4.54 22.10 -14.38
C GLU A 205 -3.00 22.06 -14.49
N HIS A 206 -2.51 20.97 -15.10
CA HIS A 206 -1.17 20.87 -15.71
C HIS A 206 0.04 21.35 -14.91
N LYS A 207 0.31 20.90 -13.68
CA LYS A 207 1.62 21.18 -13.05
C LYS A 207 2.19 20.00 -12.24
N ASN A 208 3.46 19.70 -12.53
CA ASN A 208 4.32 18.73 -11.84
C ASN A 208 4.52 19.16 -10.38
N LEU A 209 4.35 18.24 -9.41
CA LEU A 209 4.50 18.53 -7.98
C LEU A 209 5.87 19.14 -7.59
N LYS A 210 6.91 18.95 -8.42
CA LYS A 210 8.24 19.54 -8.21
C LYS A 210 8.29 21.07 -8.40
N ASN A 211 7.26 21.67 -8.98
CA ASN A 211 7.23 23.10 -9.31
C ASN A 211 6.36 23.95 -8.36
N PHE A 212 5.79 23.35 -7.30
CA PHE A 212 4.97 24.09 -6.36
C PHE A 212 5.82 24.71 -5.25
N SER A 213 5.49 25.96 -4.92
CA SER A 213 5.93 26.60 -3.69
C SER A 213 5.32 25.91 -2.46
N GLU A 214 5.93 26.10 -1.30
CA GLU A 214 5.47 25.55 -0.02
C GLU A 214 4.01 25.95 0.28
N ASP A 215 3.60 27.16 -0.13
CA ASP A 215 2.24 27.68 -0.02
C ASP A 215 1.24 27.01 -0.98
N GLU A 216 1.67 26.65 -2.20
CA GLU A 216 0.81 25.95 -3.15
C GLU A 216 0.63 24.47 -2.77
N LEU A 217 1.67 23.82 -2.22
CA LEU A 217 1.56 22.48 -1.63
C LEU A 217 0.58 22.45 -0.46
N ASN A 218 0.55 23.51 0.33
CA ASN A 218 -0.42 23.68 1.42
C ASN A 218 -1.86 23.86 0.90
N GLN A 219 -2.07 24.41 -0.31
CA GLN A 219 -3.39 24.56 -0.93
C GLN A 219 -4.02 23.26 -1.43
N PHE A 220 -3.22 22.25 -1.82
CA PHE A 220 -3.73 20.89 -2.07
C PHE A 220 -4.39 20.25 -0.84
N CYS A 221 -4.03 20.74 0.35
CA CYS A 221 -4.45 20.21 1.64
C CYS A 221 -5.61 20.98 2.29
N ILE A 222 -6.07 22.10 1.71
CA ILE A 222 -7.18 22.88 2.28
C ILE A 222 -8.52 22.36 1.75
N LEU A 223 -8.85 21.11 2.06
CA LEU A 223 -10.23 20.63 2.17
C LEU A 223 -10.39 19.71 3.40
N ASP A 224 -9.64 19.97 4.47
CA ASP A 224 -9.83 19.32 5.77
C ASP A 224 -10.87 20.00 6.66
N ASN A 225 -11.55 21.03 6.18
CA ASN A 225 -12.64 21.68 6.90
C ASN A 225 -13.75 22.06 5.93
N LEU A 226 -14.80 21.25 5.85
CA LEU A 226 -16.19 21.70 5.67
C LEU A 226 -17.13 20.49 5.88
N MET A 227 -17.64 20.44 7.13
CA MET A 227 -18.78 19.69 7.69
C MET A 227 -18.82 18.16 7.54
#